data_AF-A0A2D9TY63-F1
#
_entry.id   AF-A0A2D9TY63-F1
#
_cell.length_a   1.000
_cell.length_b   1.000
_cell.length_c   1.000
_cell.angle_alpha   90.00
_cell.angle_beta   90.00
_cell.angle_gamma   90.00
#
_symmetry.space_group_name_H-M   'P 1'
#
loop_
_entity.id
_entity.type
_entity.pdbx_description
1 polymer ?
#
loop_
_entity_poly.entity_id
_entity_poly.type
_entity_poly.pdbx_seq_one_letter_code
_entity_poly.pdbx_strand_id
1 'polypeptide(L)' 'MPGSCKDRPTQEAIPSPCVRNCCLNDDDVCLGCGRTLDDIRNWTRFSPQERDQALVRARERTSQFTLWKF' A
#
# COMPACT_ATOMS: atom_id res chain seq x y z
N MET A 1 -4.29 11.65 32.95
CA MET A 1 -3.07 11.66 32.11
C MET A 1 -3.47 12.08 30.69
N PRO A 2 -3.21 13.31 30.23
CA PRO A 2 -3.52 13.71 28.86
C PRO A 2 -2.32 13.41 27.95
N GLY A 3 -2.37 12.30 27.23
CA GLY A 3 -1.34 11.90 26.26
C GLY A 3 -1.81 12.15 24.83
N SER A 4 -1.69 13.39 24.34
CA SER A 4 -1.86 13.71 22.91
C SER A 4 -0.64 13.25 22.12
N CYS A 5 -0.80 12.20 21.31
CA CYS A 5 0.16 11.80 20.28
C CYS A 5 -0.34 12.19 18.88
N LYS A 6 -0.51 13.51 18.68
CA LYS A 6 -0.27 14.29 17.45
C LYS A 6 -0.55 13.57 16.11
N ASP A 7 -1.78 13.73 15.64
CA ASP A 7 -2.16 13.55 14.24
C ASP A 7 -1.60 14.74 13.44
N ARG A 8 -0.47 14.54 12.76
CA ARG A 8 0.05 15.51 11.78
C ARG A 8 -0.27 14.99 10.38
N PRO A 9 -1.38 15.44 9.74
CA PRO A 9 -1.60 15.13 8.34
C PRO A 9 -0.70 16.06 7.52
N THR A 10 0.50 15.58 7.15
CA THR A 10 1.35 16.29 6.19
C THR A 10 0.85 15.99 4.77
N GLN A 11 0.45 17.07 4.11
CA GLN A 11 -0.29 17.17 2.86
C GLN A 11 0.56 16.81 1.62
N GLU A 12 0.68 15.53 1.28
CA GLU A 12 0.88 15.03 -0.11
C GLU A 12 0.42 13.55 -0.21
N ALA A 13 -0.57 13.20 0.61
CA ALA A 13 -0.91 11.83 0.93
C ALA A 13 -1.69 11.18 -0.22
N ILE A 14 -0.98 10.72 -1.25
CA ILE A 14 -1.48 9.66 -2.12
C ILE A 14 -2.00 8.56 -1.18
N PRO A 15 -3.31 8.25 -1.20
CA PRO A 15 -3.89 7.33 -0.24
C PRO A 15 -3.27 5.95 -0.44
N SER A 16 -2.86 5.31 0.67
CA SER A 16 -2.40 3.93 0.60
C SER A 16 -3.56 3.06 0.12
N PRO A 17 -3.38 2.17 -0.88
CA PRO A 17 -4.45 1.30 -1.39
C PRO A 17 -4.66 0.11 -0.44
N CYS A 18 -4.31 0.24 0.83
CA CYS A 18 -4.31 -0.84 1.80
C CYS A 18 -5.75 -1.10 2.24
N VAL A 19 -6.29 -2.24 1.83
CA VAL A 19 -7.62 -2.72 2.23
C VAL A 19 -7.63 -3.39 3.61
N ARG A 20 -6.53 -3.28 4.38
CA ARG A 20 -6.29 -3.94 5.68
C ARG A 20 -6.47 -5.47 5.68
N ASN A 21 -6.58 -6.08 4.52
CA ASN A 21 -6.56 -7.51 4.30
C ASN A 21 -5.23 -7.90 3.64
N CYS A 22 -4.19 -8.10 4.46
CA CYS A 22 -2.84 -8.35 3.95
C CYS A 22 -2.56 -9.86 3.92
N CYS A 23 -2.55 -10.43 2.71
CA CYS A 23 -2.12 -11.80 2.45
C CYS A 23 -0.98 -11.75 1.44
N LEU A 24 0.25 -12.06 1.86
CA LEU A 24 1.41 -12.11 0.96
C LEU A 24 1.47 -13.48 0.28
N ASN A 25 1.86 -13.52 -0.99
CA ASN A 25 2.20 -14.75 -1.71
C ASN A 25 3.71 -15.05 -1.60
N ASP A 26 4.18 -16.12 -2.26
CA ASP A 26 5.59 -16.50 -2.31
C ASP A 26 6.52 -15.42 -2.93
N ASP A 27 5.98 -14.55 -3.78
CA ASP A 27 6.70 -13.40 -4.37
C ASP A 27 6.65 -12.13 -3.49
N ASP A 28 6.26 -12.24 -2.22
CA ASP A 28 6.08 -11.11 -1.30
C ASP A 28 5.09 -10.06 -1.84
N VAL A 29 4.13 -10.45 -2.67
CA VAL A 29 3.06 -9.58 -3.20
C VAL A 29 1.82 -9.74 -2.33
N CYS A 30 1.34 -8.61 -1.79
CA CYS A 30 0.08 -8.56 -1.09
C CYS A 30 -1.07 -8.78 -2.08
N LEU A 31 -1.78 -9.89 -1.95
CA LEU A 31 -2.91 -10.28 -2.78
C LEU A 31 -4.12 -9.35 -2.60
N GLY A 32 -4.24 -8.67 -1.44
CA GLY A 32 -5.33 -7.74 -1.16
C GLY A 32 -5.16 -6.37 -1.81
N CYS A 33 -3.94 -5.80 -1.80
CA CYS A 33 -3.68 -4.46 -2.34
C CYS A 33 -2.74 -4.44 -3.57
N GLY A 34 -2.17 -5.57 -3.97
CA GLY A 34 -1.27 -5.75 -5.12
C GLY A 34 0.15 -5.20 -4.93
N ARG A 35 0.47 -4.68 -3.75
CA ARG A 35 1.79 -4.10 -3.46
C ARG A 35 2.75 -5.17 -2.96
N THR A 36 4.01 -5.05 -3.35
CA THR A 36 5.07 -5.91 -2.80
C THR A 36 5.40 -5.48 -1.36
N LEU A 37 5.93 -6.41 -0.58
CA LEU A 37 6.39 -6.15 0.78
C LEU A 37 7.45 -5.04 0.82
N ASP A 38 8.34 -5.02 -0.16
CA ASP A 38 9.34 -3.96 -0.30
C ASP A 38 8.69 -2.58 -0.51
N ASP A 39 7.68 -2.52 -1.36
CA ASP A 39 6.94 -1.31 -1.66
C ASP A 39 6.14 -0.81 -0.44
N ILE A 40 5.60 -1.73 0.37
CA ILE A 40 4.96 -1.43 1.67
C ILE A 40 5.99 -0.88 2.66
N ARG A 41 7.17 -1.49 2.77
CA ARG A 41 8.26 -1.05 3.65
C ARG A 41 8.79 0.33 3.25
N ASN A 42 8.93 0.57 1.95
CA ASN A 42 9.50 1.81 1.40
C ASN A 42 8.46 2.92 1.18
N TRP A 43 7.16 2.67 1.40
CA TRP A 43 6.09 3.65 1.18
C TRP A 43 6.30 5.00 1.87
N THR A 44 6.80 4.97 3.10
CA THR A 44 7.08 6.18 3.89
C THR A 44 8.26 6.97 3.33
N ARG A 45 9.15 6.32 2.56
CA ARG A 45 10.33 6.89 1.92
C ARG A 45 10.08 7.33 0.48
N PHE A 46 9.06 6.78 -0.18
CA PHE A 46 8.72 7.13 -1.55
C PHE A 46 8.26 8.58 -1.71
N SER A 47 8.77 9.20 -2.77
CA SER A 47 8.25 10.44 -3.34
C SER A 47 6.83 10.24 -3.90
N PRO A 48 6.04 11.31 -4.08
CA PRO A 48 4.70 11.22 -4.67
C PRO A 48 4.69 10.48 -6.02
N GLN A 49 5.72 10.67 -6.86
CA GLN A 49 5.86 10.00 -8.15
C GLN A 49 6.11 8.49 -8.00
N GLU A 50 6.99 8.10 -7.07
CA GLU A 50 7.24 6.67 -6.79
C GLU A 50 6.00 5.99 -6.21
N ARG A 51 5.26 6.70 -5.35
CA ARG A 51 3.98 6.20 -4.81
C ARG A 51 2.95 5.98 -5.91
N ASP A 52 2.85 6.88 -6.87
CA ASP A 52 1.96 6.72 -8.02
C ASP A 52 2.36 5.50 -8.87
N GLN A 53 3.64 5.36 -9.22
CA GLN A 53 4.14 4.20 -9.96
C GLN A 53 3.89 2.89 -9.21
N ALA A 54 4.10 2.88 -7.89
CA ALA A 54 3.78 1.76 -7.02
C ALA A 54 2.31 1.38 -7.08
N LEU A 55 1.41 2.37 -7.06
CA LEU A 55 -0.03 2.16 -7.22
C LEU A 55 -0.39 1.60 -8.59
N VAL A 56 0.21 2.11 -9.67
CA VAL A 56 -0.02 1.62 -11.04
C VAL A 56 0.37 0.15 -11.14
N ARG A 57 1.59 -0.20 -10.73
CA ARG A 57 2.05 -1.61 -10.70
C ARG A 57 1.15 -2.48 -9.84
N ALA A 58 0.71 -1.97 -8.70
CA ALA A 58 -0.18 -2.70 -7.80
C ALA A 58 -1.58 -2.91 -8.40
N ARG A 59 -2.11 -1.95 -9.17
CA ARG A 59 -3.36 -2.09 -9.93
C ARG A 59 -3.28 -3.14 -11.03
N GLU A 60 -2.17 -3.17 -11.76
CA GLU A 60 -1.92 -4.19 -12.79
C GLU A 60 -1.90 -5.59 -12.17
N ARG A 61 -1.22 -5.74 -11.03
CA ARG A 61 -1.17 -7.01 -10.28
C ARG A 61 -2.52 -7.39 -9.69
N THR A 62 -3.18 -6.47 -8.98
CA THR A 62 -4.51 -6.73 -8.40
C THR A 62 -5.51 -7.12 -9.46
N SER A 63 -5.44 -6.57 -10.68
CA SER A 63 -6.30 -7.00 -11.79
C SER A 63 -6.19 -8.49 -12.10
N GLN A 64 -4.98 -9.07 -11.94
CA GLN A 64 -4.77 -10.52 -12.04
C GLN A 64 -5.26 -11.27 -10.80
N PHE A 65 -5.18 -10.67 -9.62
CA PHE A 65 -5.59 -11.27 -8.35
C PHE A 65 -7.06 -11.04 -7.95
N THR A 66 -7.82 -10.21 -8.69
CA THR A 66 -9.21 -9.82 -8.36
C THR A 66 -10.19 -10.99 -8.30
N LEU A 67 -9.78 -12.17 -8.77
CA LEU A 67 -10.56 -13.40 -8.71
C LEU A 67 -10.49 -14.09 -7.33
N TRP A 68 -9.57 -13.69 -6.43
CA TRP A 68 -9.63 -14.04 -5.01
C TRP A 68 -10.53 -13.05 -4.24
N LYS A 69 -11.76 -12.90 -4.73
CA LYS A 69 -12.88 -12.54 -3.87
C LYS A 69 -13.13 -13.73 -2.94
N PHE A 70 -12.90 -13.53 -1.64
CA PHE A 70 -13.70 -14.23 -0.64
C PHE A 70 -15.16 -13.77 -0.76
#